data_AF-A0A8H6TE70-F1
#
_entry.id   AF-A0A8H6TE70-F1
#
_cell.length_a   1.000
_cell.length_b   1.000
_cell.length_c   1.000
_cell.angle_alpha   90.00
_cell.angle_beta   90.00
_cell.angle_gamma   90.00
#
_symmetry.space_group_name_H-M   'P 1'
#
loop_
_entity.id
_entity.type
_entity.pdbx_description
1 polymer ?
#
loop_
_entity_poly.entity_id
_entity_poly.type
_entity_poly.pdbx_seq_one_letter_code
_entity_poly.pdbx_strand_id
1 'polypeptide(L)'
;MDAWYKDPTSNASPFVIVGGQEDGPSERQIVDELKKAEVEEARAGHAPLLEGTKTVVAFIKAGLQLQHIQRKIQATLKSKTLTADRASQVQELRVSFLKQLRSFQHLQLTYMPGIETLREADDAKRDVNEPECQPEYIKLYLPSDLTAEQRRSITLSRVIETEARVRCGQCADALVTLRTRLYRNAYDMVS
;
A
#
# COMPACT_ATOMS: atom_id res chain seq x y z
N MET A 1 17.45 31.36 -9.27
CA MET A 1 18.20 30.20 -8.76
C MET A 1 18.52 30.49 -7.31
N ASP A 2 17.95 29.71 -6.39
CA ASP A 2 18.03 29.92 -4.94
C ASP A 2 19.47 29.95 -4.43
N ALA A 3 19.72 30.79 -3.42
CA ALA A 3 21.05 31.05 -2.85
C ALA A 3 21.76 29.78 -2.34
N TRP A 4 21.01 28.74 -1.96
CA TRP A 4 21.56 27.46 -1.53
C TRP A 4 22.28 26.68 -2.65
N TYR A 5 21.80 26.74 -3.90
CA TYR A 5 22.46 26.05 -5.01
C TYR A 5 23.83 26.67 -5.37
N LYS A 6 24.12 27.88 -4.91
CA LYS A 6 25.40 28.56 -5.11
C LYS A 6 26.39 28.31 -3.97
N ASP A 7 25.87 28.07 -2.77
CA ASP A 7 26.66 27.78 -1.57
C ASP A 7 25.91 26.78 -0.67
N PRO A 8 26.12 25.47 -0.91
CA PRO A 8 25.38 24.40 -0.24
C PRO A 8 25.78 24.18 1.23
N THR A 9 26.91 24.74 1.66
CA THR A 9 27.44 24.59 3.02
C THR A 9 27.15 25.79 3.93
N SER A 10 26.91 26.97 3.35
CA SER A 10 26.62 28.21 4.09
C SER A 10 25.14 28.40 4.43
N ASN A 11 24.23 27.81 3.64
CA ASN A 11 22.78 27.98 3.83
C ASN A 11 22.10 26.68 4.30
N ALA A 12 21.05 26.82 5.13
CA ALA A 12 20.22 25.69 5.53
C ALA A 12 19.62 25.01 4.29
N SER A 13 19.83 23.69 4.18
CA SER A 13 19.36 22.96 3.01
C SER A 13 17.84 22.95 2.95
N PRO A 14 17.23 23.25 1.79
CA PRO A 14 15.78 23.14 1.60
C PRO A 14 15.30 21.68 1.70
N PHE A 15 16.23 20.71 1.65
CA PHE A 15 15.99 19.29 1.88
C PHE A 15 16.23 18.86 3.33
N VAL A 16 16.41 19.78 4.26
CA VAL A 16 16.52 19.48 5.69
C VAL A 16 15.42 20.25 6.42
N ILE A 17 14.57 19.55 7.16
CA ILE A 17 13.60 20.21 8.04
C ILE A 17 14.36 20.76 9.25
N VAL A 18 14.51 22.08 9.30
CA VAL A 18 15.07 22.78 10.47
C VAL A 18 14.07 22.66 11.62
N GLY A 19 14.49 22.09 12.75
CA GLY A 19 13.64 21.92 13.94
C GLY A 19 13.04 20.53 14.14
N GLY A 20 13.29 19.57 13.22
CA GLY A 20 13.00 18.14 13.46
C GLY A 20 11.52 17.74 13.53
N GLN A 21 10.58 18.66 13.29
CA GLN A 21 9.15 18.38 13.37
C GLN A 21 8.50 18.29 11.98
N GLU A 22 7.70 17.23 11.82
CA GLU A 22 6.57 17.07 10.87
C GLU A 22 6.81 16.36 9.52
N ASP A 23 7.58 15.26 9.53
CA ASP A 23 7.10 14.10 8.78
C ASP A 23 6.17 13.36 9.76
N GLY A 24 4.87 13.30 9.49
CA GLY A 24 3.88 12.67 10.38
C GLY A 24 4.28 11.23 10.79
N PRO A 25 3.53 10.58 11.70
CA PRO A 25 3.90 9.25 12.20
C PRO A 25 4.15 8.26 11.05
N SER A 26 5.27 7.54 11.12
CA SER A 26 5.65 6.52 10.13
C SER A 26 4.57 5.44 9.98
N GLU A 27 4.60 4.70 8.87
CA GLU A 27 3.71 3.54 8.67
C GLU A 27 3.82 2.57 9.85
N ARG A 28 5.04 2.33 10.32
CA ARG A 28 5.28 1.43 11.45
C ARG A 28 4.60 1.94 12.73
N GLN A 29 4.77 3.21 13.07
CA GLN A 29 4.16 3.79 14.26
C GLN A 29 2.63 3.73 14.19
N ILE A 30 2.05 4.08 13.05
CA ILE A 30 0.60 3.99 12.81
C ILE A 30 0.10 2.54 12.97
N VAL A 31 0.80 1.57 12.37
CA VAL A 31 0.43 0.16 12.45
C VAL A 31 0.50 -0.35 13.89
N ASP A 32 1.54 0.02 14.64
CA ASP A 32 1.72 -0.39 16.03
C ASP A 32 0.64 0.23 16.94
N GLU A 33 0.31 1.50 16.73
CA GLU A 33 -0.77 2.19 17.44
C GLU A 33 -2.13 1.53 17.16
N LEU A 34 -2.46 1.31 15.88
CA LEU A 34 -3.71 0.68 15.49
C LEU A 34 -3.83 -0.72 16.08
N LYS A 35 -2.79 -1.56 15.97
CA LYS A 35 -2.81 -2.92 16.56
C LYS A 35 -3.05 -2.88 18.07
N LYS A 36 -2.44 -1.93 18.78
CA LYS A 36 -2.68 -1.77 20.22
C LYS A 36 -4.15 -1.41 20.49
N ALA A 37 -4.71 -0.46 19.75
CA ALA A 37 -6.12 -0.10 19.87
C ALA A 37 -7.05 -1.29 19.61
N GLU A 38 -6.79 -2.10 18.58
CA GLU A 38 -7.60 -3.30 18.30
C GLU A 38 -7.56 -4.33 19.45
N VAL A 39 -6.41 -4.50 20.08
CA VAL A 39 -6.25 -5.42 21.23
C VAL A 39 -6.99 -4.89 22.46
N GLU A 40 -6.92 -3.59 22.73
CA GLU A 40 -7.59 -2.97 23.88
C GLU A 40 -9.12 -2.99 23.71
N GLU A 41 -9.64 -2.67 22.52
CA GLU A 41 -11.08 -2.79 22.22
C GLU A 41 -11.61 -4.21 22.41
N ALA A 42 -10.82 -5.21 22.01
CA ALA A 42 -11.18 -6.61 22.19
C ALA A 42 -11.15 -7.04 23.65
N ARG A 43 -10.15 -6.58 24.42
CA ARG A 43 -10.08 -6.82 25.87
C ARG A 43 -11.25 -6.19 26.62
N ALA A 44 -11.69 -5.02 26.17
CA ALA A 44 -12.85 -4.32 26.72
C ALA A 44 -14.20 -4.94 26.28
N GLY A 45 -14.19 -5.97 25.44
CA GLY A 45 -15.40 -6.61 24.93
C GLY A 45 -16.20 -5.77 23.93
N HIS A 46 -15.62 -4.66 23.44
CA HIS A 46 -16.25 -3.76 22.48
C HIS A 46 -16.11 -4.23 21.04
N ALA A 47 -15.21 -5.18 20.78
CA ALA A 47 -15.07 -5.82 19.49
C ALA A 47 -14.84 -7.33 19.68
N PRO A 48 -15.51 -8.21 18.91
CA PRO A 48 -15.08 -9.58 18.83
C PRO A 48 -13.68 -9.59 18.22
N LEU A 49 -12.67 -10.00 18.99
CA LEU A 49 -11.44 -10.48 18.37
C LEU A 49 -11.87 -11.71 17.59
N LEU A 50 -11.93 -11.62 16.26
CA LEU A 50 -12.27 -12.77 15.43
C LEU A 50 -11.29 -13.89 15.79
N GLU A 51 -11.75 -14.94 16.46
CA GLU A 51 -10.88 -16.01 16.95
C GLU A 51 -10.09 -16.57 15.77
N GLY A 52 -8.76 -16.54 15.86
CA GLY A 52 -7.87 -17.01 14.81
C GLY A 52 -7.91 -16.24 13.48
N THR A 53 -8.64 -15.12 13.38
CA THR A 53 -8.85 -14.40 12.12
C THR A 53 -8.31 -12.96 12.18
N LYS A 54 -7.35 -12.72 11.29
CA LYS A 54 -6.45 -11.57 11.15
C LYS A 54 -7.15 -10.23 11.31
N THR A 55 -6.63 -9.37 12.19
CA THR A 55 -7.18 -8.04 12.50
C THR A 55 -7.39 -7.12 11.29
N VAL A 56 -8.15 -6.01 11.44
CA VAL A 56 -8.40 -5.06 10.33
C VAL A 56 -7.07 -4.51 9.80
N VAL A 57 -6.13 -4.20 10.68
CA VAL A 57 -4.80 -3.74 10.30
C VAL A 57 -4.06 -4.80 9.49
N ALA A 58 -4.12 -6.07 9.90
CA ALA A 58 -3.49 -7.17 9.17
C ALA A 58 -4.12 -7.39 7.79
N PHE A 59 -5.44 -7.27 7.68
CA PHE A 59 -6.18 -7.30 6.41
C PHE A 59 -5.71 -6.19 5.46
N ILE A 60 -5.69 -4.93 5.92
CA ILE A 60 -5.23 -3.80 5.13
C ILE A 60 -3.77 -3.97 4.70
N LYS A 61 -2.89 -4.38 5.62
CA LYS A 61 -1.47 -4.64 5.29
C LYS A 61 -1.31 -5.72 4.24
N ALA A 62 -2.10 -6.79 4.29
CA ALA A 62 -2.07 -7.84 3.27
C ALA A 62 -2.45 -7.29 1.88
N GLY A 63 -3.49 -6.46 1.80
CA GLY A 63 -3.91 -5.80 0.56
C GLY A 63 -2.84 -4.84 -0.01
N LEU A 64 -2.22 -4.03 0.86
CA LEU A 64 -1.12 -3.14 0.47
C LEU A 64 0.14 -3.90 0.04
N GLN A 65 0.42 -5.05 0.65
CA GLN A 65 1.51 -5.93 0.22
C GLN A 65 1.27 -6.49 -1.18
N LEU A 66 0.03 -6.91 -1.50
CA LEU A 66 -0.34 -7.32 -2.86
C LEU A 66 -0.09 -6.20 -3.87
N GLN A 67 -0.53 -4.96 -3.56
CA GLN A 67 -0.28 -3.79 -4.42
C GLN A 67 1.23 -3.55 -4.61
N HIS A 68 2.03 -3.73 -3.57
CA HIS A 68 3.49 -3.62 -3.67
C HIS A 68 4.08 -4.69 -4.60
N ILE A 69 3.62 -5.95 -4.51
CA ILE A 69 4.06 -7.04 -5.40
C ILE A 69 3.69 -6.72 -6.86
N GLN A 70 2.48 -6.23 -7.14
CA GLN A 70 2.08 -5.81 -8.49
C GLN A 70 3.02 -4.72 -9.05
N ARG A 71 3.29 -3.68 -8.27
CA ARG A 71 4.23 -2.61 -8.67
C ARG A 71 5.63 -3.15 -8.93
N LYS A 72 6.09 -4.11 -8.12
CA LYS A 72 7.40 -4.75 -8.30
C LYS A 72 7.45 -5.53 -9.62
N ILE A 73 6.41 -6.32 -9.94
CA ILE A 73 6.30 -7.05 -11.21
C ILE A 73 6.34 -6.05 -12.38
N GLN A 74 5.53 -4.99 -12.34
CA GLN A 74 5.49 -3.98 -13.39
C GLN A 74 6.84 -3.27 -13.57
N ALA A 75 7.54 -2.95 -12.47
CA ALA A 75 8.86 -2.34 -12.52
C ALA A 75 9.90 -3.28 -13.17
N THR A 76 9.87 -4.57 -12.85
CA THR A 76 10.76 -5.57 -13.46
C THR A 76 10.48 -5.72 -14.95
N LEU A 77 9.21 -5.71 -15.37
CA LEU A 77 8.80 -5.81 -16.78
C LEU A 77 9.18 -4.58 -17.62
N LYS A 78 9.19 -3.38 -17.03
CA LYS A 78 9.57 -2.13 -17.71
C LYS A 78 11.08 -2.01 -17.96
N SER A 79 11.91 -2.87 -17.36
CA SER A 79 13.35 -2.85 -17.56
C SER A 79 13.72 -3.26 -18.98
N LYS A 80 14.58 -2.49 -19.66
CA LYS A 80 14.94 -2.65 -21.09
C LYS A 80 15.63 -3.98 -21.44
N THR A 81 16.14 -4.72 -20.46
CA THR A 81 16.81 -6.03 -20.66
C THR A 81 16.06 -7.12 -19.92
N LEU A 82 15.15 -7.84 -20.59
CA LEU A 82 14.54 -9.01 -19.98
C LEU A 82 15.51 -10.20 -20.12
N THR A 83 16.35 -10.44 -19.10
CA THR A 83 17.19 -11.63 -19.02
C THR A 83 16.34 -12.84 -18.61
N ALA A 84 16.79 -14.06 -18.92
CA ALA A 84 16.09 -15.29 -18.51
C ALA A 84 15.82 -15.33 -17.00
N ASP A 85 16.80 -14.89 -16.19
CA ASP A 85 16.67 -14.77 -14.73
C ASP A 85 15.54 -13.83 -14.30
N ARG A 86 15.33 -12.72 -15.03
CA ARG A 86 14.25 -11.76 -14.74
C ARG A 86 12.89 -12.33 -15.10
N ALA A 87 12.80 -13.10 -16.18
CA ALA A 87 11.56 -13.80 -16.54
C ALA A 87 11.17 -14.81 -15.44
N SER A 88 12.14 -15.58 -14.92
CA SER A 88 11.93 -16.48 -13.77
C SER A 88 11.44 -15.71 -12.54
N GLN A 89 12.11 -14.61 -12.20
CA GLN A 89 11.74 -13.78 -11.06
C GLN A 89 10.32 -13.21 -11.19
N VAL A 90 9.91 -12.76 -12.37
CA VAL A 90 8.53 -12.29 -12.62
C VAL A 90 7.55 -13.43 -12.37
N GLN A 91 7.85 -14.63 -12.86
CA GLN A 91 6.96 -15.78 -12.69
C GLN A 91 6.83 -16.20 -11.22
N GLU A 92 7.92 -16.20 -10.45
CA GLU A 92 7.90 -16.45 -9.01
C GLU A 92 7.04 -15.42 -8.26
N LEU A 93 7.18 -14.13 -8.61
CA LEU A 93 6.37 -13.07 -8.03
C LEU A 93 4.88 -13.24 -8.36
N ARG A 94 4.55 -13.62 -9.60
CA ARG A 94 3.17 -13.90 -10.02
C ARG A 94 2.57 -15.07 -9.25
N VAL A 95 3.30 -16.17 -9.08
CA VAL A 95 2.84 -17.33 -8.30
C VAL A 95 2.60 -16.96 -6.83
N SER A 96 3.54 -16.23 -6.22
CA SER A 96 3.42 -15.75 -4.84
C SER A 96 2.22 -14.80 -4.68
N PHE A 97 2.03 -13.87 -5.62
CA PHE A 97 0.90 -12.96 -5.66
C PHE A 97 -0.43 -13.70 -5.69
N LEU A 98 -0.61 -14.67 -6.62
CA LEU A 98 -1.88 -15.40 -6.74
C LEU A 98 -2.22 -16.21 -5.48
N LYS A 99 -1.20 -16.78 -4.81
CA LYS A 99 -1.40 -17.47 -3.53
C LYS A 99 -1.89 -16.52 -2.43
N GLN A 100 -1.26 -15.36 -2.32
CA GLN A 100 -1.64 -14.34 -1.34
C GLN A 100 -3.01 -13.72 -1.67
N LEU A 101 -3.30 -13.51 -2.95
CA LEU A 101 -4.56 -12.93 -3.42
C LEU A 101 -5.75 -13.78 -2.99
N ARG A 102 -5.69 -15.12 -3.15
CA ARG A 102 -6.77 -16.01 -2.68
C ARG A 102 -7.02 -15.88 -1.18
N SER A 103 -5.96 -15.78 -0.39
CA SER A 103 -6.07 -15.63 1.07
C SER A 103 -6.64 -14.26 1.45
N PHE A 104 -6.28 -13.21 0.70
CA PHE A 104 -6.79 -11.87 0.88
C PHE A 104 -8.27 -11.75 0.49
N GLN A 105 -8.68 -12.35 -0.63
CA GLN A 105 -10.08 -12.36 -1.07
C GLN A 105 -10.99 -13.04 -0.05
N HIS A 106 -10.53 -14.10 0.61
CA HIS A 106 -11.29 -14.72 1.71
C HIS A 106 -11.51 -13.75 2.88
N LEU A 107 -10.48 -12.96 3.25
CA LEU A 107 -10.62 -11.94 4.30
C LEU A 107 -11.50 -10.76 3.86
N GLN A 108 -11.51 -10.42 2.57
CA GLN A 108 -12.38 -9.37 2.04
C GLN A 108 -13.86 -9.68 2.30
N LEU A 109 -14.28 -10.96 2.26
CA LEU A 109 -15.67 -11.34 2.55
C LEU A 109 -16.10 -10.92 3.97
N THR A 110 -15.18 -10.99 4.93
CA THR A 110 -15.43 -10.58 6.32
C THR A 110 -15.44 -9.06 6.48
N TYR A 111 -14.47 -8.36 5.88
CA TYR A 111 -14.25 -6.93 6.13
C TYR A 111 -14.98 -6.00 5.15
N MET A 112 -15.44 -6.53 4.02
CA MET A 112 -16.09 -5.81 2.93
C MET A 112 -17.34 -6.57 2.46
N PRO A 113 -18.41 -6.64 3.29
CA PRO A 113 -19.63 -7.37 2.95
C PRO A 113 -20.29 -6.74 1.70
N GLY A 114 -20.39 -7.50 0.61
CA GLY A 114 -20.87 -7.01 -0.68
C GLY A 114 -19.79 -6.91 -1.77
N ILE A 115 -18.55 -7.27 -1.44
CA ILE A 115 -17.47 -7.34 -2.43
C ILE A 115 -17.74 -8.38 -3.53
N GLU A 116 -18.41 -9.49 -3.23
CA GLU A 116 -18.75 -10.52 -4.22
C GLU A 116 -19.68 -9.97 -5.30
N THR A 117 -20.77 -9.30 -4.89
CA THR A 117 -21.70 -8.65 -5.83
C THR A 117 -20.99 -7.65 -6.74
N LEU A 118 -20.01 -6.90 -6.19
CA LEU A 118 -19.22 -5.98 -7.00
C LEU A 118 -18.32 -6.71 -8.01
N ARG A 119 -17.68 -7.81 -7.59
CA ARG A 119 -16.82 -8.62 -8.47
C ARG A 119 -17.65 -9.29 -9.57
N GLU A 120 -18.79 -9.85 -9.23
CA GLU A 120 -19.73 -10.45 -10.20
C GLU A 120 -20.22 -9.40 -11.22
N ALA A 121 -20.54 -8.19 -10.76
CA ALA A 121 -20.97 -7.12 -11.65
C ALA A 121 -19.84 -6.62 -12.58
N ASP A 122 -18.59 -6.65 -12.14
CA ASP A 122 -17.43 -6.33 -12.99
C ASP A 122 -17.10 -7.49 -13.93
N ASP A 123 -17.20 -8.74 -13.48
CA ASP A 123 -16.98 -9.94 -14.30
C ASP A 123 -18.07 -10.09 -15.39
N ALA A 124 -19.31 -9.75 -15.10
CA ALA A 124 -20.43 -9.77 -16.07
C ALA A 124 -20.25 -8.76 -17.22
N LYS A 125 -19.44 -7.70 -17.02
CA LYS A 125 -19.11 -6.72 -18.06
C LYS A 125 -17.93 -7.16 -18.92
N ARG A 126 -17.18 -8.19 -18.50
CA ARG A 126 -16.00 -8.66 -19.21
C ARG A 126 -16.42 -9.42 -20.47
N ASP A 127 -15.78 -9.13 -21.59
CA ASP A 127 -15.97 -9.94 -22.80
C ASP A 127 -15.38 -11.34 -22.56
N VAL A 128 -16.13 -12.36 -22.96
CA VAL A 128 -15.68 -13.76 -22.87
C VAL A 128 -14.47 -14.02 -23.75
N ASN A 129 -14.30 -13.23 -24.81
CA ASN A 129 -13.16 -13.32 -25.72
C ASN A 129 -11.90 -12.58 -25.22
N GLU A 130 -12.01 -11.80 -24.13
CA GLU A 130 -10.84 -11.13 -23.55
C GLU A 130 -9.91 -12.14 -22.87
N PRO A 131 -8.58 -12.03 -23.09
CA PRO A 131 -7.61 -12.89 -22.43
C PRO A 131 -7.65 -12.69 -20.92
N GLU A 132 -7.22 -13.72 -20.18
CA GLU A 132 -7.15 -13.65 -18.73
C GLU A 132 -6.25 -12.49 -18.26
N CYS A 133 -6.73 -11.76 -17.25
CA CYS A 133 -6.03 -10.61 -16.71
C CYS A 133 -4.70 -11.06 -16.07
N GLN A 134 -3.59 -10.44 -16.48
CA GLN A 134 -2.28 -10.77 -15.90
C GLN A 134 -2.24 -10.36 -14.42
N PRO A 135 -1.52 -11.10 -13.55
CA PRO A 135 -1.55 -10.89 -12.09
C PRO A 135 -1.26 -9.45 -11.64
N GLU A 136 -0.36 -8.77 -12.31
CA GLU A 136 0.02 -7.37 -12.06
C GLU A 136 -1.06 -6.33 -12.41
N TYR A 137 -2.15 -6.73 -13.07
CA TYR A 137 -3.28 -5.86 -13.43
C TYR A 137 -4.61 -6.28 -12.80
N ILE A 138 -4.62 -7.38 -12.04
CA ILE A 138 -5.82 -7.81 -11.30
C ILE A 138 -6.22 -6.72 -10.30
N LYS A 139 -7.46 -6.26 -10.39
CA LYS A 139 -8.03 -5.28 -9.45
C LYS A 139 -8.13 -5.90 -8.05
N LEU A 140 -7.53 -5.24 -7.07
CA LEU A 140 -7.50 -5.73 -5.68
C LEU A 140 -8.75 -5.34 -4.88
N TYR A 141 -9.50 -4.34 -5.34
CA TYR A 141 -10.69 -3.80 -4.65
C TYR A 141 -10.37 -3.38 -3.21
N LEU A 142 -9.27 -2.65 -3.01
CA LEU A 142 -9.03 -1.96 -1.75
C LEU A 142 -10.08 -0.87 -1.56
N PRO A 143 -10.39 -0.43 -0.33
CA PRO A 143 -11.34 0.65 -0.12
C PRO A 143 -11.00 1.92 -0.93
N SER A 144 -9.72 2.24 -1.10
CA SER A 144 -9.25 3.32 -1.98
C SER A 144 -9.49 3.11 -3.48
N ASP A 145 -9.64 1.87 -3.95
CA ASP A 145 -9.97 1.53 -5.34
C ASP A 145 -11.48 1.70 -5.63
N LEU A 146 -12.30 1.86 -4.58
CA LEU A 146 -13.75 1.98 -4.68
C LEU A 146 -14.21 3.44 -4.77
N THR A 147 -15.33 3.64 -5.48
CA THR A 147 -16.07 4.91 -5.45
C THR A 147 -16.61 5.21 -4.05
N ALA A 148 -16.92 6.47 -3.76
CA ALA A 148 -17.45 6.86 -2.46
C ALA A 148 -18.78 6.15 -2.12
N GLU A 149 -19.62 5.89 -3.12
CA GLU A 149 -20.88 5.16 -2.95
C GLU A 149 -20.65 3.69 -2.61
N GLN A 150 -19.85 2.99 -3.41
CA GLN A 150 -19.48 1.59 -3.16
C GLN A 150 -18.85 1.45 -1.78
N ARG A 151 -17.91 2.33 -1.42
CA ARG A 151 -17.22 2.26 -0.14
C ARG A 151 -18.18 2.39 1.05
N ARG A 152 -19.20 3.24 0.95
CA ARG A 152 -20.23 3.37 2.00
C ARG A 152 -21.16 2.16 2.08
N SER A 153 -21.41 1.48 0.95
CA SER A 153 -22.34 0.35 0.90
C SER A 153 -21.71 -0.98 1.27
N ILE A 154 -20.44 -1.21 0.89
CA ILE A 154 -19.80 -2.54 1.01
C ILE A 154 -18.63 -2.61 1.99
N THR A 155 -18.17 -1.49 2.55
CA THR A 155 -16.97 -1.48 3.41
C THR A 155 -17.31 -0.97 4.81
N LEU A 156 -16.84 -1.68 5.83
CA LEU A 156 -16.95 -1.22 7.21
C LEU A 156 -16.16 0.08 7.43
N SER A 157 -16.72 1.08 8.11
CA SER A 157 -16.08 2.40 8.31
C SER A 157 -14.67 2.30 8.88
N ARG A 158 -14.46 1.41 9.87
CA ARG A 158 -13.15 1.14 10.48
C ARG A 158 -12.10 0.68 9.46
N VAL A 159 -12.48 -0.09 8.44
CA VAL A 159 -11.56 -0.58 7.40
C VAL A 159 -11.08 0.59 6.53
N ILE A 160 -11.98 1.50 6.18
CA ILE A 160 -11.68 2.71 5.41
C ILE A 160 -10.70 3.60 6.17
N GLU A 161 -11.01 3.89 7.43
CA GLU A 161 -10.19 4.73 8.30
C GLU A 161 -8.81 4.12 8.54
N THR A 162 -8.77 2.80 8.77
CA THR A 162 -7.51 2.05 8.94
C THR A 162 -6.64 2.16 7.69
N GLU A 163 -7.20 1.95 6.49
CA GLU A 163 -6.46 2.11 5.25
C GLU A 163 -5.91 3.53 5.09
N ALA A 164 -6.76 4.55 5.31
CA ALA A 164 -6.35 5.94 5.18
C ALA A 164 -5.18 6.28 6.11
N ARG A 165 -5.25 5.87 7.38
CA ARG A 165 -4.16 6.07 8.36
C ARG A 165 -2.87 5.38 7.93
N VAL A 166 -2.93 4.12 7.52
CA VAL A 166 -1.74 3.38 7.07
C VAL A 166 -1.13 4.02 5.82
N ARG A 167 -1.95 4.51 4.89
CA ARG A 167 -1.48 5.24 3.70
C ARG A 167 -0.82 6.58 4.08
N CYS A 168 -1.36 7.33 5.03
CA CYS A 168 -0.71 8.53 5.54
C CYS A 168 0.69 8.24 6.08
N GLY A 169 0.86 7.15 6.84
CA GLY A 169 2.17 6.71 7.31
C GLY A 169 3.12 6.31 6.17
N GLN A 170 2.63 5.61 5.14
CA GLN A 170 3.42 5.32 3.94
C GLN A 170 3.86 6.58 3.19
N CYS A 171 2.99 7.59 3.12
CA CYS A 171 3.33 8.88 2.53
C CYS A 171 4.41 9.60 3.33
N ALA A 172 4.32 9.60 4.66
CA ALA A 172 5.36 10.17 5.52
C ALA A 172 6.72 9.48 5.29
N ASP A 173 6.75 8.14 5.29
CA ASP A 173 7.99 7.37 5.05
C ASP A 173 8.56 7.61 3.64
N ALA A 174 7.69 7.76 2.64
CA ALA A 174 8.09 8.07 1.27
C ALA A 174 8.70 9.48 1.17
N LEU A 175 8.11 10.47 1.84
CA LEU A 175 8.63 11.84 1.88
C LEU A 175 10.01 11.91 2.54
N VAL A 176 10.19 11.25 3.68
CA VAL A 176 11.51 11.10 4.35
C VAL A 176 12.54 10.52 3.38
N THR A 177 12.16 9.43 2.69
CA THR A 177 13.05 8.74 1.73
C THR A 177 13.43 9.65 0.57
N LEU A 178 12.46 10.36 -0.01
CA LEU A 178 12.70 11.29 -1.12
C LEU A 178 13.62 12.43 -0.71
N ARG A 179 13.34 13.07 0.43
CA ARG A 179 14.16 14.15 0.98
C ARG A 179 15.60 13.71 1.21
N THR A 180 15.78 12.54 1.83
CA THR A 180 17.11 11.96 2.06
C THR A 180 17.87 11.72 0.75
N ARG A 181 17.20 11.22 -0.29
CA ARG A 181 17.83 11.00 -1.60
C ARG A 181 18.19 12.31 -2.30
N LEU A 182 17.31 13.30 -2.25
CA LEU A 182 17.56 14.62 -2.84
C LEU A 182 18.73 15.33 -2.15
N TYR A 183 18.79 15.25 -0.82
CA TYR A 183 19.91 15.79 -0.05
C TYR A 183 21.23 15.14 -0.46
N ARG A 184 21.30 13.80 -0.53
CA ARG A 184 22.50 13.07 -0.97
C ARG A 184 22.93 13.47 -2.38
N ASN A 185 22.00 13.44 -3.33
CA ASN A 185 22.31 13.78 -4.73
C ASN A 185 22.84 15.21 -4.87
N ALA A 186 22.28 16.16 -4.12
CA ALA A 186 22.73 17.54 -4.20
C ALA A 186 24.13 17.74 -3.58
N TYR A 187 24.49 16.95 -2.57
CA TYR A 187 25.84 16.95 -2.03
C TYR A 187 26.85 16.31 -3.01
N ASP A 188 26.47 15.19 -3.64
CA ASP A 188 27.30 14.49 -4.63
C ASP A 188 27.57 15.33 -5.90
N MET A 189 26.74 16.33 -6.22
CA MET A 189 26.95 17.25 -7.34
C MET A 189 27.95 18.39 -7.03
N VAL A 190 28.30 18.58 -5.77
CA VAL A 190 29.11 19.71 -5.28
C VAL A 190 30.51 19.25 -4.86
N SER A 191 30.68 17.95 -4.58
CA SER A 191 31.97 17.30 -4.31
C SER A 191 32.69 16.84 -5.58
#